data_AF-A0A482W1Y9-F1
#
_entry.id   AF-A0A482W1Y9-F1
#
_cell.length_a   1.000
_cell.length_b   1.000
_cell.length_c   1.000
_cell.angle_alpha   90.00
_cell.angle_beta   90.00
_cell.angle_gamma   90.00
#
_symmetry.space_group_name_H-M   'P 1'
#
loop_
_entity.id
_entity.type
_entity.pdbx_description
1 polymer ?
#
loop_
_entity_poly.entity_id
_entity_poly.type
_entity_poly.pdbx_seq_one_letter_code
_entity_poly.pdbx_strand_id
1 'polypeptide(L)'
;FDPDPTKRDSFWIIIIGLTVHWIGHTSVNQSCVQKFLAVPTFRDSVQSVIYFCIGMTVIKTASVLTGFVMYAKYSDCDPFTTKEVTRNDQLLPYYVMDVARNIPGLSGLFIAGVFSAALSTLSATLNCLAGTIYEDFISKLLNKNITEKTASNILKIIVIITGVTCTALVFIIEHLGGLLQLAISLGGITNGALLGMFTIGFLFPKTNA
;
A
#
# COMPACT_ATOMS: atom_id res chain seq x y z
N PHE A 1 11.88 -18.04 -17.97
CA PHE A 1 10.51 -18.01 -18.53
C PHE A 1 9.81 -19.35 -18.31
N ASP A 2 9.76 -19.82 -17.06
CA ASP A 2 9.24 -21.15 -16.74
C ASP A 2 7.73 -21.04 -16.41
N PRO A 3 6.82 -21.72 -17.11
CA PRO A 3 5.37 -21.59 -16.86
C PRO A 3 4.89 -22.33 -15.60
N ASP A 4 5.76 -22.99 -14.83
CA ASP A 4 5.39 -23.73 -13.63
C ASP A 4 4.68 -22.84 -12.57
N PRO A 5 3.39 -23.10 -12.26
CA PRO A 5 2.60 -22.31 -11.31
C PRO A 5 3.07 -22.46 -9.85
N THR A 6 3.93 -23.44 -9.55
CA THR A 6 4.41 -23.72 -8.18
C THR A 6 5.63 -22.87 -7.79
N LYS A 7 6.32 -22.27 -8.77
CA LYS A 7 7.51 -21.42 -8.54
C LYS A 7 7.10 -19.99 -8.22
N ARG A 8 7.28 -19.55 -6.97
CA ARG A 8 6.85 -18.22 -6.50
C ARG A 8 7.35 -17.03 -7.34
N ASP A 9 8.55 -17.12 -7.89
CA ASP A 9 9.22 -16.01 -8.58
C ASP A 9 9.37 -16.21 -10.10
N SER A 10 8.46 -16.97 -10.72
CA SER A 10 8.48 -17.07 -12.18
C SER A 10 8.01 -15.76 -12.83
N PHE A 11 8.63 -15.43 -13.96
CA PHE A 11 8.24 -14.33 -14.85
C PHE A 11 6.71 -14.27 -15.08
N TRP A 12 6.08 -15.40 -15.37
CA TRP A 12 4.64 -15.47 -15.66
C TRP A 12 3.77 -15.20 -14.44
N ILE A 13 4.15 -15.76 -13.28
CA ILE A 13 3.42 -15.56 -12.03
C ILE A 13 3.55 -14.11 -11.56
N ILE A 14 4.74 -13.53 -11.69
CA ILE A 14 4.97 -12.13 -11.34
C ILE A 14 4.14 -11.22 -12.24
N ILE A 15 4.16 -11.41 -13.56
CA ILE A 15 3.40 -10.56 -14.48
C ILE A 15 1.89 -10.68 -14.23
N ILE A 16 1.36 -11.90 -14.21
CA ILE A 16 -0.08 -12.11 -14.02
C ILE A 16 -0.51 -11.66 -12.63
N GLY A 17 0.21 -12.10 -11.60
CA GLY A 17 -0.08 -11.78 -10.20
C GLY A 17 -0.03 -10.29 -9.90
N LEU A 18 1.03 -9.59 -10.36
CA LEU A 18 1.11 -8.14 -10.18
C LEU A 18 0.03 -7.41 -10.98
N THR A 19 -0.27 -7.85 -12.21
CA THR A 19 -1.32 -7.21 -13.02
C THR A 19 -2.68 -7.30 -12.31
N VAL A 20 -3.06 -8.49 -11.85
CA VAL A 20 -4.30 -8.72 -11.10
C VAL A 20 -4.30 -7.91 -9.79
N HIS A 21 -3.18 -7.89 -9.08
CA HIS A 21 -3.02 -7.11 -7.84
C HIS A 21 -3.23 -5.61 -8.08
N TRP A 22 -2.60 -5.02 -9.10
CA TRP A 22 -2.70 -3.60 -9.42
C TRP A 22 -4.09 -3.21 -9.93
N ILE A 23 -4.72 -4.08 -10.71
CA ILE A 23 -6.12 -3.91 -11.12
C ILE A 23 -6.98 -3.85 -9.87
N GLY A 24 -6.96 -4.88 -9.01
CA GLY A 24 -7.76 -4.92 -7.78
C GLY A 24 -7.50 -3.74 -6.85
N HIS A 25 -6.23 -3.35 -6.69
CA HIS A 25 -5.86 -2.18 -5.90
C HIS A 25 -6.46 -0.89 -6.49
N THR A 26 -6.50 -0.72 -7.81
CA THR A 26 -6.98 0.53 -8.41
C THR A 26 -8.50 0.56 -8.55
N SER A 27 -9.13 -0.56 -8.89
CA SER A 27 -10.56 -0.61 -9.21
C SER A 27 -11.45 -0.86 -7.99
N VAL A 28 -11.00 -1.65 -7.01
CA VAL A 28 -11.85 -2.12 -5.91
C VAL A 28 -11.43 -1.55 -4.56
N ASN A 29 -10.18 -1.11 -4.41
CA ASN A 29 -9.74 -0.54 -3.14
C ASN A 29 -10.51 0.75 -2.82
N GLN A 30 -11.07 0.80 -1.61
CA GLN A 30 -11.89 1.92 -1.14
C GLN A 30 -11.16 3.27 -1.27
N SER A 31 -9.84 3.32 -1.04
CA SER A 31 -9.08 4.56 -1.16
C SER A 31 -9.01 5.10 -2.58
N CYS A 32 -8.92 4.21 -3.57
CA CYS A 32 -8.92 4.59 -4.98
C CYS A 32 -10.33 4.98 -5.44
N VAL A 33 -11.34 4.17 -5.09
CA VAL A 33 -12.74 4.43 -5.46
C VAL A 33 -13.21 5.78 -4.91
N GLN A 34 -12.93 6.08 -3.65
CA GLN A 34 -13.29 7.39 -3.05
C GLN A 34 -12.64 8.56 -3.78
N LYS A 35 -11.38 8.42 -4.21
CA LYS A 35 -10.68 9.47 -4.97
C LYS A 35 -11.31 9.69 -6.34
N PHE A 36 -11.76 8.64 -7.03
CA PHE A 36 -12.46 8.79 -8.31
C PHE A 36 -13.83 9.42 -8.14
N LEU A 37 -14.56 9.08 -7.08
CA LEU A 37 -15.87 9.69 -6.79
C LEU A 37 -15.78 11.17 -6.39
N ALA A 38 -14.63 11.62 -5.90
CA ALA A 38 -14.40 13.03 -5.55
C ALA A 38 -14.10 13.92 -6.78
N VAL A 39 -13.88 13.33 -7.96
CA VAL A 39 -13.60 14.06 -9.20
C VAL A 39 -14.93 14.40 -9.90
N PRO A 40 -15.10 15.63 -10.44
CA PRO A 40 -16.40 16.09 -10.96
C PRO A 40 -16.87 15.37 -12.23
N THR A 41 -15.95 14.88 -13.07
CA THR A 41 -16.30 14.22 -14.33
C THR A 41 -15.58 12.89 -14.51
N PHE A 42 -16.21 12.02 -15.31
CA PHE A 42 -15.62 10.73 -15.67
C PHE A 42 -14.31 10.90 -16.46
N ARG A 43 -14.24 11.89 -17.35
CA ARG A 43 -13.04 12.17 -18.15
C ARG A 43 -11.85 12.54 -17.26
N ASP A 44 -12.08 13.37 -16.25
CA ASP A 44 -11.03 13.79 -15.31
C ASP A 44 -10.57 12.61 -14.44
N SER A 45 -11.48 11.68 -14.12
CA SER A 45 -11.14 10.44 -13.40
C SER A 45 -10.21 9.56 -14.24
N VAL A 46 -10.50 9.39 -15.53
CA VAL A 46 -9.63 8.66 -16.47
C VAL A 46 -8.27 9.32 -16.59
N GLN A 47 -8.22 10.65 -16.73
CA GLN A 47 -6.94 11.38 -16.78
C GLN A 47 -6.13 11.22 -15.49
N SER A 48 -6.79 11.26 -14.32
CA SER A 48 -6.16 11.04 -13.02
C SER A 48 -5.49 9.66 -12.93
N VAL A 49 -6.15 8.62 -13.44
CA VAL A 49 -5.57 7.25 -13.51
C VAL A 49 -4.36 7.22 -14.44
N ILE A 50 -4.42 7.87 -15.60
CA ILE A 50 -3.29 7.92 -16.54
C ILE A 50 -2.07 8.59 -15.89
N TYR A 51 -2.26 9.75 -15.25
CA TYR A 51 -1.18 10.44 -14.53
C TYR A 51 -0.62 9.59 -13.38
N PHE A 52 -1.49 8.89 -12.65
CA PHE A 52 -1.07 7.96 -11.60
C PHE A 52 -0.22 6.81 -12.17
N CYS A 53 -0.63 6.17 -13.25
CA CYS A 53 0.11 5.08 -13.89
C CYS A 53 1.49 5.53 -14.39
N ILE A 54 1.57 6.70 -15.03
CA ILE A 54 2.84 7.27 -15.49
C ILE A 54 3.76 7.56 -14.30
N GLY A 55 3.25 8.26 -13.28
CA GLY A 55 4.02 8.60 -12.08
C GLY A 55 4.54 7.36 -11.35
N MET A 56 3.69 6.34 -11.18
CA MET A 56 4.07 5.07 -10.56
C MET A 56 5.14 4.32 -11.36
N THR A 57 5.06 4.34 -12.69
CA THR A 57 6.06 3.71 -13.56
C THR A 57 7.43 4.37 -13.37
N VAL A 58 7.47 5.70 -13.34
CA VAL A 58 8.70 6.47 -13.14
C VAL A 58 9.31 6.18 -11.76
N ILE A 59 8.50 6.24 -10.69
CA ILE A 59 8.96 6.01 -9.31
C ILE A 59 9.46 4.57 -9.14
N LYS A 60 8.74 3.57 -9.68
CA LYS A 60 9.16 2.17 -9.61
C LYS A 60 10.46 1.91 -10.36
N THR A 61 10.62 2.50 -11.55
CA THR A 61 11.87 2.41 -12.32
C THR A 61 13.03 3.01 -11.54
N ALA A 62 12.85 4.20 -10.95
CA ALA A 62 13.87 4.82 -10.11
C ALA A 62 14.23 3.94 -8.90
N SER A 63 13.25 3.32 -8.25
CA SER A 63 13.47 2.41 -7.11
C SER A 63 14.30 1.19 -7.51
N VAL A 64 14.03 0.59 -8.67
CA VAL A 64 14.80 -0.54 -9.21
C VAL A 64 16.23 -0.13 -9.53
N LEU A 65 16.42 1.04 -10.15
CA LEU A 65 17.76 1.58 -10.40
C LEU A 65 18.54 1.81 -9.10
N THR A 66 17.91 2.37 -8.07
CA THR A 66 18.53 2.49 -6.74
C THR A 66 18.97 1.14 -6.18
N GLY A 67 18.15 0.09 -6.34
CA GLY A 67 18.51 -1.28 -5.95
C GLY A 67 19.76 -1.79 -6.68
N PHE A 68 19.88 -1.54 -7.99
CA PHE A 68 21.08 -1.89 -8.75
C PHE A 68 22.33 -1.12 -8.30
N VAL A 69 22.20 0.19 -8.02
CA VAL A 69 23.33 0.99 -7.51
C VAL A 69 23.77 0.49 -6.13
N MET A 70 22.83 0.18 -5.25
CA MET A 70 23.12 -0.41 -3.94
C MET A 70 23.83 -1.75 -4.08
N TYR A 71 23.34 -2.62 -4.96
CA TYR A 71 23.98 -3.91 -5.24
C TYR A 71 25.42 -3.74 -5.73
N ALA A 72 25.66 -2.81 -6.66
CA ALA A 72 27.00 -2.52 -7.17
C ALA A 72 27.93 -1.92 -6.11
N LYS A 73 27.42 -1.14 -5.16
CA LYS A 73 28.20 -0.54 -4.07
C LYS A 73 28.63 -1.57 -3.02
N TYR A 74 27.77 -2.54 -2.74
CA TYR A 74 27.95 -3.55 -1.69
C TYR A 74 28.29 -4.94 -2.23
N SER A 75 28.73 -5.05 -3.49
CA SER A 75 29.07 -6.35 -4.10
C SER A 75 30.23 -7.05 -3.38
N ASP A 76 31.21 -6.28 -2.91
CA ASP A 76 32.44 -6.79 -2.29
C ASP A 76 32.37 -6.82 -0.76
N CYS A 77 31.53 -5.96 -0.17
CA CYS A 77 31.36 -5.81 1.27
C CYS A 77 29.88 -5.62 1.59
N ASP A 78 29.20 -6.73 1.84
CA ASP A 78 27.76 -6.76 2.12
C ASP A 78 27.48 -6.34 3.59
N PRO A 79 26.76 -5.22 3.82
CA PRO A 79 26.38 -4.75 5.16
C PRO A 79 25.57 -5.75 5.98
N PHE A 80 24.90 -6.69 5.30
CA PHE A 80 24.14 -7.75 5.95
C PHE A 80 25.08 -8.81 6.55
N THR A 81 26.12 -9.20 5.81
CA THR A 81 27.13 -10.17 6.26
C THR A 81 28.03 -9.61 7.36
N THR A 82 28.33 -8.31 7.32
CA THR A 82 29.13 -7.62 8.35
C THR A 82 28.35 -7.26 9.62
N LYS A 83 27.04 -7.56 9.67
CA LYS A 83 26.11 -7.25 10.78
C LYS A 83 25.92 -5.76 11.08
N GLU A 84 26.25 -4.89 10.12
CA GLU A 84 25.90 -3.47 10.19
C GLU A 84 24.39 -3.26 9.99
N VAL A 85 23.74 -4.18 9.26
CA VAL A 85 22.30 -4.20 9.03
C VAL A 85 21.70 -5.53 9.49
N THR A 86 20.74 -5.48 10.41
CA THR A 86 20.11 -6.68 10.98
C THR A 86 18.96 -7.20 10.11
N ARG A 87 18.28 -6.30 9.38
CA ARG A 87 17.10 -6.64 8.57
C ARG A 87 17.16 -6.04 7.17
N ASN A 88 16.68 -6.79 6.18
CA ASN A 88 16.73 -6.38 4.77
C ASN A 88 16.02 -5.04 4.47
N ASP A 89 14.98 -4.68 5.22
CA ASP A 89 14.23 -3.43 5.07
C ASP A 89 15.02 -2.18 5.51
N GLN A 90 16.08 -2.35 6.29
CA GLN A 90 16.94 -1.26 6.77
C GLN A 90 18.07 -0.92 5.80
N LEU A 91 18.30 -1.74 4.77
CA LEU A 91 19.43 -1.60 3.86
C LEU A 91 19.40 -0.30 3.04
N LEU A 92 18.21 0.10 2.55
CA LEU A 92 18.06 1.33 1.79
C LEU A 92 18.29 2.59 2.65
N PRO A 93 17.68 2.73 3.83
CA PRO A 93 18.04 3.79 4.77
C PRO A 93 19.53 3.82 5.11
N TYR A 94 20.14 2.66 5.40
CA TYR A 94 21.57 2.56 5.67
C TYR A 94 22.42 3.07 4.51
N TYR A 95 22.12 2.64 3.28
CA TYR A 95 22.80 3.09 2.07
C TYR A 95 22.75 4.61 1.91
N VAL A 96 21.58 5.22 2.11
CA VAL A 96 21.45 6.69 2.01
C VAL A 96 22.26 7.37 3.11
N MET A 97 22.27 6.85 4.33
CA MET A 97 23.08 7.40 5.42
C MET A 97 24.59 7.31 5.13
N ASP A 98 25.03 6.20 4.52
CA ASP A 98 26.43 5.97 4.14
C ASP A 98 26.89 6.94 3.03
N VAL A 99 26.12 7.03 1.94
CA VAL A 99 26.47 7.88 0.77
C VAL A 99 26.28 9.37 1.07
N ALA A 100 25.25 9.74 1.82
CA ALA A 100 24.95 11.14 2.13
C ALA A 100 25.71 11.68 3.36
N ARG A 101 26.61 10.89 3.96
CA ARG A 101 27.36 11.27 5.18
C ARG A 101 28.08 12.61 5.08
N ASN A 102 28.55 12.96 3.88
CA ASN A 102 29.31 14.18 3.61
C ASN A 102 28.44 15.40 3.27
N ILE A 103 27.12 15.24 3.09
CA ILE A 103 26.20 16.31 2.73
C ILE A 103 25.27 16.58 3.92
N PRO A 104 25.50 17.66 4.70
CA PRO A 104 24.70 17.93 5.88
C PRO A 104 23.22 18.15 5.49
N GLY A 105 22.31 17.48 6.21
CA GLY A 105 20.87 17.62 6.04
C GLY A 105 20.23 16.70 4.99
N LEU A 106 20.98 16.12 4.05
CA LEU A 106 20.42 15.28 2.98
C LEU A 106 19.79 13.99 3.53
N SER A 107 20.47 13.33 4.47
CA SER A 107 19.95 12.17 5.20
C SER A 107 18.65 12.48 5.94
N GLY A 108 18.58 13.66 6.58
CA GLY A 108 17.39 14.12 7.29
C GLY A 108 16.21 14.37 6.33
N LEU A 109 16.48 14.97 5.18
CA LEU A 109 15.49 15.19 4.12
C LEU A 109 14.94 13.86 3.58
N PHE A 110 15.81 12.87 3.38
CA PHE A 110 15.40 11.53 2.95
C PHE A 110 14.45 10.88 3.97
N ILE A 111 14.85 10.85 5.24
CA ILE A 111 14.04 10.27 6.33
C ILE A 111 12.69 11.01 6.46
N ALA A 112 12.69 12.35 6.37
CA ALA A 112 11.47 13.14 6.38
C ALA A 112 10.54 12.80 5.20
N GLY A 113 11.10 12.59 4.00
CA GLY A 113 10.36 12.14 2.82
C GLY A 113 9.73 10.76 3.01
N VAL A 114 10.47 9.80 3.57
CA VAL A 114 9.97 8.45 3.88
C VAL A 114 8.81 8.51 4.87
N PHE A 115 8.96 9.27 5.97
CA PHE A 115 7.87 9.44 6.94
C PHE A 115 6.66 10.15 6.35
N SER A 116 6.87 11.19 5.54
CA SER A 116 5.78 11.90 4.85
C SER A 116 4.99 10.97 3.92
N ALA A 117 5.70 10.15 3.12
CA ALA A 117 5.07 9.16 2.26
C ALA A 117 4.28 8.12 3.07
N ALA A 118 4.88 7.58 4.15
CA ALA A 118 4.24 6.61 5.03
C ALA A 118 2.98 7.18 5.71
N LEU A 119 3.05 8.41 6.25
CA LEU A 119 1.91 9.08 6.88
C LEU A 119 0.80 9.39 5.88
N SER A 120 1.15 9.77 4.65
CA SER A 120 0.16 10.00 3.58
C SER A 120 -0.65 8.74 3.27
N THR A 121 0.04 7.59 3.12
CA THR A 121 -0.63 6.29 2.94
C THR A 121 -1.45 5.90 4.17
N LEU A 122 -0.88 6.01 5.38
CA LEU A 122 -1.55 5.65 6.62
C LEU A 122 -2.84 6.45 6.83
N SER A 123 -2.78 7.77 6.61
CA SER A 123 -3.92 8.67 6.72
C SER A 123 -5.04 8.26 5.76
N ALA A 124 -4.70 7.99 4.50
CA ALA A 124 -5.67 7.52 3.51
C ALA A 124 -6.31 6.19 3.93
N THR A 125 -5.53 5.21 4.37
CA THR A 125 -6.05 3.90 4.80
C THR A 125 -6.95 4.00 6.03
N LEU A 126 -6.54 4.75 7.06
CA LEU A 126 -7.35 4.95 8.27
C LEU A 126 -8.66 5.67 7.96
N ASN A 127 -8.64 6.69 7.11
CA ASN A 127 -9.86 7.39 6.69
C ASN A 127 -10.81 6.48 5.91
N CYS A 128 -10.28 5.67 4.99
CA CYS A 128 -11.09 4.72 4.23
C CYS A 128 -11.72 3.67 5.14
N LEU A 129 -10.92 3.08 6.05
CA LEU A 129 -11.41 2.08 6.99
C LEU A 129 -12.48 2.66 7.93
N ALA A 130 -12.27 3.86 8.47
CA ALA A 130 -13.26 4.52 9.30
C ALA A 130 -14.56 4.79 8.53
N GLY A 131 -14.45 5.26 7.28
CA GLY A 131 -15.59 5.46 6.39
C GLY A 131 -16.34 4.15 6.09
N THR A 132 -15.63 3.08 5.78
CA THR A 132 -16.22 1.75 5.53
C THR A 132 -16.92 1.21 6.78
N ILE A 133 -16.28 1.26 7.96
CA ILE A 133 -16.92 0.84 9.22
C ILE A 133 -18.17 1.66 9.51
N TYR A 134 -18.09 2.97 9.28
CA TYR A 134 -19.21 3.88 9.50
C TYR A 134 -20.37 3.56 8.56
N GLU A 135 -20.15 3.51 7.25
CA GLU A 135 -21.21 3.31 6.26
C GLU A 135 -21.77 1.88 6.24
N ASP A 136 -20.94 0.86 6.49
CA ASP A 136 -21.38 -0.52 6.37
C ASP A 136 -22.11 -1.03 7.61
N PHE A 137 -21.77 -0.52 8.80
CA PHE A 137 -22.28 -1.02 10.07
C PHE A 137 -23.00 0.05 10.88
N ILE A 138 -22.35 1.19 11.11
CA ILE A 138 -22.84 2.18 12.09
C ILE A 138 -24.02 2.99 11.52
N SER A 139 -23.94 3.45 10.27
CA SER A 139 -24.98 4.27 9.64
C SER A 139 -26.30 3.50 9.53
N LYS A 140 -26.25 2.18 9.34
CA LYS A 140 -27.44 1.30 9.28
C LYS A 140 -28.11 1.10 10.65
N LEU A 141 -27.35 1.18 11.74
CA LEU A 141 -27.85 1.05 13.11
C LEU A 141 -28.37 2.38 13.68
N LEU A 142 -27.95 3.48 13.07
CA LEU A 142 -28.29 4.84 13.51
C LEU A 142 -29.53 5.38 12.78
N ASN A 143 -30.30 6.23 13.47
CA ASN A 143 -31.50 6.85 12.89
C ASN A 143 -31.15 7.76 11.69
N LYS A 144 -32.03 7.85 10.68
CA LYS A 144 -31.82 8.62 9.44
C LYS A 144 -31.50 10.13 9.59
N ASN A 145 -31.69 10.72 10.77
CA ASN A 145 -31.51 12.15 11.03
C ASN A 145 -30.30 12.45 11.92
N ILE A 146 -29.13 11.89 11.60
CA ILE A 146 -27.89 12.24 12.30
C ILE A 146 -27.30 13.53 11.72
N THR A 147 -26.94 14.44 12.62
CA THR A 147 -26.19 15.65 12.28
C THR A 147 -24.79 15.30 11.80
N GLU A 148 -24.30 15.98 10.75
CA GLU A 148 -22.94 15.80 10.21
C GLU A 148 -21.84 15.90 11.29
N LYS A 149 -22.03 16.75 12.30
CA LYS A 149 -21.10 16.89 13.43
C LYS A 149 -20.95 15.60 14.24
N THR A 150 -22.05 14.88 14.45
CA THR A 150 -22.05 13.60 15.18
C THR A 150 -21.38 12.51 14.34
N ALA A 151 -21.70 12.44 13.04
CA ALA A 151 -21.05 11.53 12.10
C ALA A 151 -19.52 11.76 12.05
N SER A 152 -19.09 13.02 11.95
CA SER A 152 -17.67 13.40 11.95
C SER A 152 -16.97 12.99 13.26
N ASN A 153 -17.62 13.17 14.41
CA ASN A 153 -17.05 12.75 15.68
C ASN A 153 -16.90 11.22 15.77
N ILE A 154 -17.89 10.47 15.29
CA ILE A 154 -17.82 9.00 15.23
C ILE A 154 -16.65 8.55 14.34
N LEU A 155 -16.51 9.11 13.14
CA LEU A 155 -15.40 8.81 12.23
C LEU A 155 -14.04 9.06 12.90
N LYS A 156 -13.86 10.19 13.59
CA LYS A 156 -12.62 10.51 14.32
C LYS A 156 -12.32 9.49 15.42
N ILE A 157 -13.34 9.06 16.17
CA ILE A 157 -13.18 8.03 17.21
C ILE A 157 -12.73 6.70 16.60
N ILE A 158 -13.32 6.28 15.48
CA ILE A 158 -12.92 5.04 14.78
C ILE A 158 -11.47 5.12 14.31
N VAL A 159 -11.04 6.27 13.76
CA VAL A 159 -9.65 6.49 13.36
C VAL A 159 -8.70 6.35 14.55
N ILE A 160 -9.03 6.94 15.70
CA ILE A 160 -8.20 6.86 16.91
C ILE A 160 -8.09 5.41 17.39
N ILE A 161 -9.22 4.70 17.53
CA ILE A 161 -9.25 3.31 18.01
C ILE A 161 -8.44 2.40 17.06
N THR A 162 -8.64 2.56 15.76
CA THR A 162 -7.90 1.78 14.76
C THR A 162 -6.42 2.11 14.81
N GLY A 163 -6.05 3.38 14.90
CA GLY A 163 -4.65 3.81 15.01
C GLY A 163 -3.94 3.20 16.22
N VAL A 164 -4.58 3.24 17.39
CA VAL A 164 -4.05 2.59 18.62
C VAL A 164 -3.91 1.08 18.42
N THR A 165 -4.89 0.44 17.80
CA THR A 165 -4.85 -1.00 17.52
C THR A 165 -3.70 -1.35 16.56
N CYS A 166 -3.50 -0.56 15.50
CA CYS A 166 -2.39 -0.72 14.57
C CYS A 166 -1.04 -0.57 15.29
N THR A 167 -0.89 0.43 16.16
CA THR A 167 0.33 0.60 16.97
C THR A 167 0.59 -0.59 17.89
N ALA A 168 -0.45 -1.15 18.53
CA ALA A 168 -0.32 -2.34 19.36
C ALA A 168 0.11 -3.57 18.53
N LEU A 169 -0.40 -3.72 17.30
CA LEU A 169 -0.02 -4.82 16.40
C LEU A 169 1.44 -4.76 15.93
N VAL A 170 2.07 -3.58 15.93
CA VAL A 170 3.50 -3.45 15.57
C VAL A 170 4.39 -4.34 16.44
N PHE A 171 4.10 -4.46 17.73
CA PHE A 171 4.87 -5.31 18.65
C PHE A 171 4.80 -6.80 18.28
N ILE A 172 3.71 -7.24 17.65
CA ILE A 172 3.56 -8.61 17.15
C ILE A 172 4.32 -8.74 15.82
N ILE A 173 4.11 -7.78 14.91
CA ILE A 173 4.72 -7.75 13.57
C ILE A 173 6.25 -7.71 13.63
N GLU A 174 6.84 -7.11 14.65
CA GLU A 174 8.30 -7.09 14.84
C GLU A 174 8.91 -8.49 15.01
N HIS A 175 8.13 -9.45 15.56
CA HIS A 175 8.54 -10.84 15.72
C HIS A 175 8.23 -11.70 14.49
N LEU A 176 7.41 -11.19 13.58
CA LEU A 176 7.14 -11.81 12.30
C LEU A 176 8.29 -11.45 11.34
N GLY A 177 8.84 -12.46 10.66
CA GLY A 177 9.88 -12.27 9.65
C GLY A 177 9.40 -11.45 8.43
N GLY A 178 10.15 -11.51 7.33
CA GLY A 178 9.94 -10.80 6.05
C GLY A 178 8.64 -9.98 5.90
N LEU A 179 8.65 -8.72 6.34
CA LEU A 179 7.50 -7.80 6.30
C LEU A 179 6.86 -7.67 4.93
N LEU A 180 7.68 -7.56 3.89
CA LEU A 180 7.21 -7.40 2.52
C LEU A 180 6.37 -8.61 2.08
N GLN A 181 6.82 -9.82 2.41
CA GLN A 181 6.09 -11.05 2.08
C GLN A 181 4.77 -11.11 2.84
N LEU A 182 4.77 -10.78 4.13
CA LEU A 182 3.56 -10.72 4.94
C LEU A 182 2.53 -9.75 4.35
N ALA A 183 2.97 -8.54 4.00
CA ALA A 183 2.10 -7.50 3.43
C ALA A 183 1.51 -7.92 2.07
N ILE A 184 2.33 -8.49 1.18
CA ILE A 184 1.86 -8.96 -0.14
C ILE A 184 0.88 -10.13 0.02
N SER A 185 1.18 -11.09 0.90
CA SER A 185 0.31 -12.26 1.10
C SER A 185 -1.04 -11.87 1.72
N LEU A 186 -1.06 -11.06 2.78
CA LEU A 186 -2.30 -10.61 3.41
C LEU A 186 -3.14 -9.73 2.46
N GLY A 187 -2.50 -8.78 1.77
CA GLY A 187 -3.16 -7.93 0.79
C GLY A 187 -3.66 -8.70 -0.43
N GLY A 188 -2.93 -9.73 -0.87
CA GLY A 188 -3.32 -10.57 -1.99
C GLY A 188 -4.57 -11.40 -1.74
N ILE A 189 -4.72 -11.96 -0.54
CA ILE A 189 -5.89 -12.76 -0.17
C ILE A 189 -7.17 -11.90 -0.20
N THR A 190 -7.12 -10.71 0.40
CA THR A 190 -8.29 -9.83 0.50
C THR A 190 -8.63 -9.16 -0.84
N ASN A 191 -7.64 -8.56 -1.51
CA ASN A 191 -7.87 -7.89 -2.80
C ASN A 191 -8.25 -8.89 -3.89
N GLY A 192 -7.68 -10.10 -3.89
CA GLY A 192 -8.01 -11.15 -4.85
C GLY A 192 -9.46 -11.62 -4.72
N ALA A 193 -9.92 -11.88 -3.50
CA ALA A 193 -11.31 -12.28 -3.24
C ALA A 193 -12.30 -11.17 -3.60
N LEU A 194 -12.03 -9.92 -3.21
CA LEU A 194 -12.84 -8.77 -3.56
C LEU A 194 -12.92 -8.57 -5.09
N LEU A 195 -11.78 -8.57 -5.78
CA LEU A 195 -11.74 -8.45 -7.23
C LEU A 195 -12.53 -9.56 -7.92
N GLY A 196 -12.43 -10.80 -7.42
CA GLY A 196 -13.21 -11.93 -7.93
C GLY A 196 -14.72 -11.69 -7.82
N MET A 197 -15.20 -11.27 -6.64
CA MET A 197 -16.62 -10.97 -6.42
C MET A 197 -17.12 -9.84 -7.34
N PHE A 198 -16.39 -8.73 -7.42
CA PHE A 198 -16.75 -7.61 -8.29
C PHE A 198 -16.74 -8.00 -9.78
N THR A 199 -15.75 -8.77 -10.21
CA THR A 199 -15.62 -9.23 -11.60
C THR A 199 -16.79 -10.15 -11.98
N ILE A 200 -17.17 -11.06 -11.10
CA ILE A 200 -18.31 -11.96 -11.33
C ILE A 200 -19.62 -11.16 -11.37
N GLY A 201 -19.84 -10.25 -10.42
CA GLY A 201 -21.04 -9.41 -10.39
C GLY A 201 -21.17 -8.51 -11.63
N PHE A 202 -20.05 -8.05 -12.18
CA PHE A 202 -20.04 -7.22 -13.39
C PHE A 202 -20.25 -8.03 -14.69
N LEU A 203 -19.58 -9.18 -14.83
CA LEU A 203 -19.60 -9.97 -16.06
C LEU A 203 -20.77 -10.96 -16.15
N PHE A 204 -21.27 -11.45 -15.01
CA PHE A 204 -22.30 -12.48 -14.94
C PHE A 204 -23.55 -11.94 -14.23
N PRO A 205 -24.52 -11.38 -14.98
CA PRO A 205 -25.75 -10.78 -14.41
C PRO A 205 -26.70 -11.80 -13.77
N LYS A 206 -26.44 -13.09 -13.90
CA LYS A 206 -27.19 -14.18 -13.24
C LYS A 206 -26.66 -14.52 -11.84
N THR A 207 -25.57 -13.90 -11.42
CA THR A 207 -25.00 -14.10 -10.08
C THR A 207 -25.93 -13.49 -9.04
N ASN A 208 -26.32 -14.27 -8.04
CA ASN A 208 -27.13 -13.81 -6.92
C ASN A 208 -26.26 -13.49 -5.69
N ALA A 209 -26.85 -12.75 -4.76
CA ALA A 209 -26.25 -12.45 -3.46
C ALA A 209 -26.34 -13.64 -2.50
#